data_AF-A0A015N112-F1
#
_entry.id   AF-A0A015N112-F1
#
_cell.length_a   1.000
_cell.length_b   1.000
_cell.length_c   1.000
_cell.angle_alpha   90.00
_cell.angle_beta   90.00
_cell.angle_gamma   90.00
#
_symmetry.space_group_name_H-M   'P 1'
#
loop_
_entity.id
_entity.type
_entity.pdbx_description
1 polymer ?
#
loop_
_entity_poly.entity_id
_entity_poly.type
_entity_poly.pdbx_seq_one_letter_code
_entity_poly.pdbx_strand_id
1 'polypeptide(L)'
;MVQIEISKDFGYVVSTGFASVILVTYLGFKVGQARRLAGYPYPYVYATKEECEKDQKKLLFNCYQRVHQNTLEFYPAFLFTLVAGGIKHPILSSVAGGIWILGRIFFASGYYTGEPKKRTRGFFGYIGSLILFGTTISSAISLLSS
;
A
#
# COMPACT_ATOMS: atom_id res chain seq x y z
N MET A 1 24.75 1.01 -28.79
CA MET A 1 23.86 0.47 -27.75
C MET A 1 24.07 1.31 -26.52
N VAL A 2 23.06 2.07 -26.07
CA VAL A 2 23.18 2.87 -24.83
C VAL A 2 22.88 1.94 -23.66
N GLN A 3 23.82 1.83 -22.71
CA GLN A 3 23.62 1.06 -21.48
C GLN A 3 23.23 2.03 -20.36
N ILE A 4 22.14 1.71 -19.65
CA ILE A 4 21.76 2.41 -18.42
C ILE A 4 22.46 1.67 -17.28
N GLU A 5 23.54 2.24 -16.75
CA GLU A 5 24.17 1.71 -15.55
C GLU A 5 23.32 2.06 -14.32
N ILE A 6 22.80 1.04 -13.65
CA ILE A 6 22.02 1.20 -12.42
C ILE A 6 22.96 1.02 -11.22
N SER A 7 22.87 1.93 -10.25
CA SER A 7 23.63 1.82 -8.99
C SER A 7 23.29 0.51 -8.26
N LYS A 8 24.29 -0.09 -7.60
CA LYS A 8 24.10 -1.27 -6.74
C LYS A 8 23.03 -1.04 -5.67
N ASP A 9 22.90 0.20 -5.18
CA ASP A 9 21.92 0.59 -4.17
C ASP A 9 20.47 0.46 -4.64
N PHE A 10 20.24 0.38 -5.96
CA PHE A 10 18.90 0.13 -6.50
C PHE A 10 18.34 -1.22 -6.08
N GLY A 11 19.18 -2.16 -5.62
CA GLY A 11 18.74 -3.39 -4.97
C GLY A 11 17.82 -3.14 -3.76
N TYR A 12 17.99 -2.02 -3.03
CA TYR A 12 17.10 -1.63 -1.95
C TYR A 12 15.71 -1.24 -2.45
N VAL A 13 15.62 -0.55 -3.59
CA VAL A 13 14.35 -0.18 -4.24
C VAL A 13 13.58 -1.42 -4.66
N VAL A 14 14.27 -2.39 -5.29
CA VAL A 14 13.68 -3.69 -5.68
C VAL A 14 13.19 -4.46 -4.46
N SER A 15 14.01 -4.51 -3.39
CA SER A 15 13.64 -5.19 -2.15
C SER A 15 12.40 -4.58 -1.49
N THR A 16 12.32 -3.25 -1.43
CA THR A 16 11.12 -2.53 -0.93
C THR A 16 9.91 -2.78 -1.81
N GLY A 17 10.09 -2.78 -3.14
CA GLY A 17 9.04 -3.13 -4.10
C GLY A 17 8.50 -4.54 -3.85
N PHE A 18 9.37 -5.53 -3.66
CA PHE A 18 8.97 -6.89 -3.35
C PHE A 18 8.29 -7.01 -1.98
N ALA A 19 8.79 -6.31 -0.95
CA ALA A 19 8.12 -6.25 0.36
C ALA A 19 6.70 -5.69 0.26
N SER A 20 6.47 -4.72 -0.63
CA SER A 20 5.13 -4.16 -0.88
C SER A 20 4.19 -5.15 -1.59
N VAL A 21 4.72 -6.05 -2.44
CA VAL A 21 3.94 -7.15 -3.04
C VAL A 21 3.48 -8.10 -1.93
N ILE A 22 4.38 -8.49 -1.02
CA ILE A 22 4.04 -9.34 0.13
C ILE A 22 2.94 -8.70 0.97
N LEU A 23 3.02 -7.38 1.23
CA LEU A 23 1.98 -6.64 1.94
C LEU A 23 0.62 -6.76 1.25
N VAL A 24 0.53 -6.45 -0.05
CA VAL A 24 -0.74 -6.49 -0.79
C VAL A 24 -1.32 -7.91 -0.79
N THR A 25 -0.50 -8.92 -1.04
CA THR A 25 -0.91 -10.32 -0.98
C THR A 25 -1.41 -10.71 0.43
N TYR A 26 -0.71 -10.30 1.48
CA TYR A 26 -1.13 -10.51 2.87
C TYR A 26 -2.51 -9.91 3.16
N LEU A 27 -2.75 -8.67 2.72
CA LEU A 27 -4.05 -8.02 2.88
C LEU A 27 -5.16 -8.77 2.12
N GLY A 28 -4.87 -9.27 0.91
CA GLY A 28 -5.79 -10.11 0.13
C GLY A 28 -6.14 -11.41 0.85
N PHE A 29 -5.15 -12.11 1.44
CA PHE A 29 -5.42 -13.31 2.25
C PHE A 29 -6.30 -13.01 3.47
N LYS A 30 -6.09 -11.86 4.13
CA LYS A 30 -6.93 -11.43 5.26
C LYS A 30 -8.38 -11.17 4.85
N VAL A 31 -8.62 -10.60 3.66
CA VAL A 31 -9.98 -10.48 3.10
C VAL A 31 -10.61 -11.87 2.92
N GLY A 32 -9.88 -12.83 2.35
CA GLY A 32 -10.38 -14.20 2.16
C GLY A 32 -10.74 -14.88 3.49
N GLN A 33 -9.90 -14.72 4.51
CA GLN A 33 -10.19 -15.21 5.87
C GLN A 33 -11.45 -14.54 6.45
N ALA A 34 -11.54 -13.21 6.39
CA ALA A 34 -12.68 -12.47 6.91
C ALA A 34 -13.99 -12.82 6.18
N ARG A 35 -13.94 -13.03 4.85
CA ARG A 35 -15.08 -13.49 4.05
C ARG A 35 -15.58 -14.85 4.53
N ARG A 36 -14.66 -15.80 4.74
CA ARG A 36 -15.01 -17.15 5.23
C ARG A 36 -15.65 -17.09 6.61
N LEU A 37 -15.11 -16.26 7.51
CA LEU A 37 -15.66 -16.08 8.86
C LEU A 37 -17.05 -15.43 8.86
N ALA A 38 -17.30 -14.51 7.92
CA ALA A 38 -18.59 -13.86 7.72
C ALA A 38 -19.60 -14.73 6.93
N GLY A 39 -19.17 -15.88 6.38
CA GLY A 39 -20.01 -16.74 5.55
C GLY A 39 -20.58 -16.04 4.31
N TYR A 40 -19.87 -15.04 3.76
CA TYR A 40 -20.43 -14.17 2.72
C TYR A 40 -20.22 -14.73 1.30
N PRO A 41 -21.28 -14.99 0.52
CA PRO A 41 -21.19 -15.69 -0.75
C PRO A 41 -20.47 -14.88 -1.84
N TYR A 42 -19.85 -15.57 -2.78
CA TYR A 42 -19.43 -15.00 -4.07
C TYR A 42 -20.65 -14.84 -4.99
N PRO A 43 -20.69 -13.86 -5.91
CA PRO A 43 -19.64 -12.90 -6.28
C PRO A 43 -19.69 -11.57 -5.53
N TYR A 44 -20.55 -11.42 -4.52
CA TYR A 44 -20.77 -10.15 -3.86
C TYR A 44 -19.51 -9.64 -3.14
N VAL A 45 -19.16 -8.37 -3.41
CA VAL A 45 -17.90 -7.75 -2.95
C VAL A 45 -18.02 -7.22 -1.53
N TYR A 46 -19.19 -6.71 -1.16
CA TYR A 46 -19.48 -6.09 0.13
C TYR A 46 -20.81 -6.61 0.68
N ALA A 47 -20.87 -6.79 2.00
CA ALA A 47 -22.12 -6.98 2.72
C ALA A 47 -22.94 -5.69 2.74
N THR A 48 -24.27 -5.80 2.71
CA THR A 48 -25.14 -4.62 2.76
C THR A 48 -25.09 -3.96 4.14
N LYS A 49 -25.52 -2.69 4.21
CA LYS A 49 -25.55 -1.95 5.49
C LYS A 49 -26.39 -2.67 6.54
N GLU A 50 -27.58 -3.15 6.15
CA GLU A 50 -28.50 -3.88 7.03
C GLU A 50 -27.88 -5.17 7.57
N GLU A 51 -27.10 -5.87 6.75
CA GLU A 51 -26.40 -7.08 7.15
C GLU A 51 -25.24 -6.77 8.12
N CYS A 52 -24.56 -5.65 7.94
CA CYS A 52 -23.47 -5.22 8.81
C CYS A 52 -23.96 -4.75 10.19
N GLU A 53 -25.15 -4.14 10.25
CA GLU A 53 -25.77 -3.73 11.51
C GLU A 53 -26.25 -4.94 12.32
N LYS A 54 -26.61 -6.04 11.65
CA LYS A 54 -27.05 -7.29 12.27
C LYS A 54 -25.90 -8.25 12.62
N ASP A 55 -24.82 -8.24 11.84
CA ASP A 55 -23.69 -9.14 12.02
C ASP A 55 -22.35 -8.39 11.95
N GLN A 56 -21.69 -8.29 13.10
CA GLN A 56 -20.38 -7.65 13.22
C GLN A 56 -19.31 -8.33 12.35
N LYS A 57 -19.41 -9.63 12.05
CA LYS A 57 -18.45 -10.32 11.18
C LYS A 57 -18.53 -9.81 9.74
N LYS A 58 -19.75 -9.48 9.27
CA LYS A 58 -19.96 -8.88 7.95
C LYS A 58 -19.44 -7.45 7.88
N LEU A 59 -19.62 -6.68 8.96
CA LEU A 59 -18.99 -5.36 9.08
C LEU A 59 -17.45 -5.47 9.02
N LEU A 60 -16.86 -6.40 9.79
CA LEU A 60 -15.43 -6.64 9.75
C LEU A 60 -14.98 -7.04 8.34
N PHE A 61 -15.67 -7.97 7.69
CA PHE A 61 -15.38 -8.34 6.30
C PHE A 61 -15.35 -7.11 5.37
N ASN A 62 -16.32 -6.21 5.45
CA ASN A 62 -16.32 -4.96 4.70
C ASN A 62 -15.11 -4.07 5.04
N CYS A 63 -14.71 -4.00 6.31
CA CYS A 63 -13.50 -3.28 6.73
C CYS A 63 -12.22 -3.89 6.13
N TYR A 64 -12.06 -5.22 6.20
CA TYR A 64 -10.92 -5.93 5.60
C TYR A 64 -10.87 -5.68 4.09
N GLN A 65 -12.02 -5.79 3.41
CA GLN A 65 -12.14 -5.56 1.97
C GLN A 65 -11.76 -4.12 1.60
N ARG A 66 -12.27 -3.13 2.34
CA ARG A 66 -11.98 -1.71 2.06
C ARG A 66 -10.49 -1.39 2.23
N VAL A 67 -9.83 -1.98 3.23
CA VAL A 67 -8.38 -1.80 3.44
C VAL A 67 -7.58 -2.31 2.25
N HIS A 68 -7.90 -3.52 1.77
CA HIS A 68 -7.20 -4.10 0.63
C HIS A 68 -7.44 -3.29 -0.65
N GLN A 69 -8.70 -2.97 -0.96
CA GLN A 69 -9.04 -2.15 -2.13
C GLN A 69 -8.41 -0.76 -2.07
N ASN A 70 -8.44 -0.11 -0.91
CA ASN A 70 -7.79 1.18 -0.75
C ASN A 70 -6.27 1.10 -0.97
N THR A 71 -5.64 -0.01 -0.60
CA THR A 71 -4.22 -0.21 -0.87
C THR A 71 -3.99 -0.34 -2.38
N LEU A 72 -4.81 -1.14 -3.06
CA LEU A 72 -4.75 -1.34 -4.51
C LEU A 72 -5.00 -0.07 -5.33
N GLU A 73 -5.90 0.81 -4.88
CA GLU A 73 -6.17 2.12 -5.51
C GLU A 73 -4.89 2.98 -5.62
N PHE A 74 -4.02 2.93 -4.60
CA PHE A 74 -2.78 3.73 -4.55
C PHE A 74 -1.53 2.95 -4.96
N TYR A 75 -1.61 1.63 -5.06
CA TYR A 75 -0.46 0.76 -5.27
C TYR A 75 0.31 1.03 -6.58
N PRO A 76 -0.35 1.27 -7.73
CA PRO A 76 0.37 1.62 -8.97
C PRO A 76 1.17 2.92 -8.84
N ALA A 77 0.58 3.96 -8.22
CA ALA A 77 1.26 5.23 -8.00
C ALA A 77 2.44 5.08 -7.04
N PHE A 78 2.29 4.26 -5.99
CA PHE A 78 3.38 3.91 -5.09
C PHE A 78 4.53 3.22 -5.84
N LEU A 79 4.26 2.19 -6.63
CA LEU A 79 5.30 1.48 -7.37
C LEU A 79 6.02 2.39 -8.38
N PHE A 80 5.26 3.21 -9.11
CA PHE A 80 5.83 4.17 -10.05
C PHE A 80 6.79 5.13 -9.34
N THR A 81 6.35 5.75 -8.24
CA THR A 81 7.15 6.75 -7.52
C THR A 81 8.34 6.15 -6.76
N LEU A 82 8.22 4.91 -6.28
CA LEU A 82 9.32 4.15 -5.70
C LEU A 82 10.44 3.90 -6.73
N VAL A 83 10.07 3.39 -7.90
CA VAL A 83 11.04 3.08 -8.98
C VAL A 83 11.61 4.36 -9.58
N ALA A 84 10.74 5.30 -9.97
CA ALA A 84 11.16 6.54 -10.62
C ALA A 84 11.99 7.44 -9.71
N GLY A 85 11.61 7.60 -8.44
CA GLY A 85 12.41 8.32 -7.46
C GLY A 85 13.73 7.61 -7.14
N GLY A 86 13.71 6.27 -7.16
CA GLY A 86 14.88 5.43 -6.90
C GLY A 86 15.97 5.51 -7.96
N ILE A 87 15.67 6.03 -9.17
CA ILE A 87 16.66 6.19 -10.25
C ILE A 87 17.83 7.06 -9.78
N LYS A 88 17.52 8.20 -9.16
CA LYS A 88 18.53 9.13 -8.62
C LYS A 88 18.75 8.94 -7.12
N HIS A 89 17.72 8.56 -6.38
CA HIS A 89 17.72 8.54 -4.91
C HIS A 89 17.37 7.15 -4.34
N PRO A 90 18.11 6.08 -4.67
CA PRO A 90 17.70 4.70 -4.38
C PRO A 90 17.47 4.43 -2.88
N ILE A 91 18.38 4.89 -2.02
CA ILE A 91 18.28 4.69 -0.56
C ILE A 91 17.09 5.47 0.01
N LEU A 92 16.96 6.76 -0.34
CA LEU A 92 15.90 7.61 0.20
C LEU A 92 14.51 7.13 -0.24
N SER A 93 14.37 6.73 -1.51
CA SER A 93 13.11 6.18 -2.02
C SER A 93 12.79 4.82 -1.38
N SER A 94 13.79 3.96 -1.14
CA SER A 94 13.59 2.70 -0.42
C SER A 94 13.12 2.90 1.03
N VAL A 95 13.75 3.83 1.78
CA VAL A 95 13.35 4.18 3.15
C VAL A 95 11.94 4.77 3.18
N ALA A 96 11.65 5.71 2.27
CA ALA A 96 10.31 6.30 2.14
C ALA A 96 9.25 5.25 1.81
N GLY A 97 9.58 4.29 0.95
CA GLY A 97 8.71 3.15 0.65
C GLY A 97 8.48 2.24 1.85
N GLY A 98 9.51 2.02 2.69
CA GLY A 98 9.38 1.32 3.97
C GLY A 98 8.42 2.02 4.93
N ILE A 99 8.54 3.34 5.06
CA ILE A 99 7.61 4.17 5.87
C ILE A 99 6.17 4.03 5.36
N TRP A 100 5.98 4.04 4.05
CA TRP A 100 4.66 3.82 3.44
C TRP A 100 4.09 2.44 3.77
N ILE A 101 4.88 1.37 3.63
CA ILE A 101 4.49 -0.02 3.96
C ILE A 101 4.06 -0.11 5.43
N LEU A 102 4.86 0.42 6.35
CA LEU A 102 4.51 0.46 7.77
C LEU A 102 3.21 1.24 8.01
N GLY A 103 3.07 2.41 7.38
CA GLY A 103 1.83 3.19 7.43
C GLY A 103 0.61 2.39 7.01
N ARG A 104 0.71 1.58 5.94
CA ARG A 104 -0.38 0.69 5.49
C ARG A 104 -0.70 -0.41 6.50
N ILE A 105 0.30 -0.99 7.17
CA ILE A 105 0.08 -1.99 8.24
C ILE A 105 -0.68 -1.36 9.41
N PHE A 106 -0.29 -0.18 9.87
CA PHE A 106 -0.98 0.52 10.95
C PHE A 106 -2.39 0.98 10.54
N PHE A 107 -2.56 1.46 9.30
CA PHE A 107 -3.87 1.76 8.72
C PHE A 107 -4.79 0.54 8.72
N ALA A 108 -4.29 -0.61 8.28
CA ALA A 108 -5.02 -1.88 8.29
C ALA A 108 -5.41 -2.29 9.71
N SER A 109 -4.46 -2.26 10.65
CA SER A 109 -4.71 -2.60 12.06
C SER A 109 -5.81 -1.75 12.71
N GLY A 110 -5.90 -0.46 12.33
CA GLY A 110 -6.94 0.43 12.79
C GLY A 110 -8.31 0.08 12.21
N TYR A 111 -8.38 -0.20 10.91
CA TYR A 111 -9.63 -0.58 10.25
C TYR A 111 -10.17 -1.94 10.73
N TYR A 112 -9.28 -2.88 11.06
CA TYR A 112 -9.66 -4.23 11.49
C TYR A 112 -10.37 -4.27 12.84
N THR A 113 -10.41 -3.15 13.58
CA THR A 113 -11.23 -3.04 14.80
C THR A 113 -12.71 -2.82 14.51
N GLY A 114 -13.12 -2.66 13.25
CA GLY A 114 -14.50 -2.34 12.87
C GLY A 114 -14.90 -0.87 13.04
N GLU A 115 -13.95 0.00 13.41
CA GLU A 115 -14.17 1.44 13.55
C GLU A 115 -13.37 2.21 12.49
N PRO A 116 -14.01 2.70 11.41
CA PRO A 116 -13.32 3.39 10.32
C PRO A 116 -12.49 4.61 10.75
N LYS A 117 -12.85 5.26 11.88
CA LYS A 117 -12.11 6.41 12.42
C LYS A 117 -10.69 6.05 12.87
N LYS A 118 -10.44 4.80 13.31
CA LYS A 118 -9.11 4.34 13.76
C LYS A 118 -8.09 4.17 12.63
N ARG A 119 -8.49 4.42 11.38
CA ARG A 119 -7.60 4.47 10.20
C ARG A 119 -6.46 5.48 10.31
N THR A 120 -6.63 6.52 11.12
CA THR A 120 -5.64 7.59 11.33
C THR A 120 -4.34 7.09 11.94
N ARG A 121 -4.31 5.88 12.53
CA ARG A 121 -3.09 5.23 13.02
C ARG A 121 -2.00 5.10 11.96
N GLY A 122 -2.38 4.97 10.69
CA GLY A 122 -1.43 4.86 9.57
C GLY A 122 -1.07 6.19 8.89
N PHE A 123 -1.50 7.34 9.43
CA PHE A 123 -1.37 8.63 8.75
C PHE A 123 0.09 9.05 8.52
N PHE A 124 1.02 8.62 9.38
CA PHE A 124 2.45 8.85 9.19
C PHE A 124 2.99 8.26 7.87
N GLY A 125 2.31 7.25 7.27
CA GLY A 125 2.67 6.70 5.98
C GLY A 125 2.63 7.72 4.84
N TYR A 126 1.85 8.81 4.97
CA TYR A 126 1.84 9.91 4.00
C TYR A 126 3.17 10.66 3.95
N ILE A 127 3.98 10.64 5.01
CA ILE A 127 5.34 11.20 5.00
C ILE A 127 6.18 10.45 3.96
N GLY A 128 6.08 9.12 3.93
CA GLY A 128 6.72 8.30 2.90
C GLY A 128 6.27 8.68 1.49
N SER A 129 4.97 8.84 1.27
CA SER A 129 4.43 9.27 -0.04
C SER A 129 4.97 10.64 -0.49
N LEU A 130 5.03 11.62 0.42
CA LEU A 130 5.53 12.95 0.10
C LEU A 130 7.01 12.93 -0.28
N ILE A 131 7.82 12.15 0.45
CA ILE A 131 9.24 11.96 0.11
C ILE A 131 9.37 11.28 -1.26
N LEU A 132 8.58 10.24 -1.54
CA LEU A 132 8.57 9.57 -2.85
C LEU A 132 8.24 10.54 -3.99
N PHE A 133 7.24 11.41 -3.83
CA PHE A 133 6.93 12.45 -4.81
C PHE A 133 8.11 13.42 -5.01
N GLY A 134 8.74 13.89 -3.94
CA GLY A 134 9.92 14.74 -4.03
C GLY A 134 11.09 14.08 -4.77
N THR A 135 11.40 12.82 -4.43
CA THR A 135 12.47 12.06 -5.11
C THR A 135 12.16 11.80 -6.57
N THR A 136 10.88 11.58 -6.92
CA THR A 136 10.44 11.38 -8.31
C THR A 136 10.62 12.65 -9.12
N ILE A 137 10.19 13.81 -8.60
CA ILE A 137 10.37 15.11 -9.26
C ILE A 137 11.86 15.41 -9.46
N SER A 138 12.69 15.19 -8.43
CA SER A 138 14.14 15.39 -8.51
C SER A 138 14.79 14.49 -9.56
N SER A 139 14.35 13.23 -9.67
CA SER A 139 14.81 12.29 -10.69
C SER A 139 14.39 12.72 -12.09
N ALA A 140 13.12 13.14 -12.26
CA ALA A 140 12.60 13.63 -13.53
C ALA A 140 13.36 14.87 -14.04
N ILE A 141 13.60 15.86 -13.16
CA ILE A 141 14.39 17.06 -13.51
C ILE A 141 15.80 16.65 -13.96
N SER A 142 16.43 15.72 -13.23
CA SER A 142 17.78 15.23 -13.56
C SER A 142 17.87 14.59 -14.93
N LEU A 143 16.83 13.85 -15.34
CA LEU A 143 16.75 13.17 -16.62
C LEU A 143 16.42 14.13 -17.78
N LEU A 144 15.73 15.24 -17.51
CA LEU A 144 15.44 16.28 -18.50
C LEU A 144 16.63 17.23 -18.72
N SER A 145 17.50 17.37 -17.71
CA SER A 145 18.70 18.22 -17.78
C SER A 145 19.96 17.50 -18.27
N SER A 146 19.89 16.19 -18.48
CA SER A 146 20.99 15.33 -18.92
C SER A 146 21.03 15.13 -20.42
#